data_AF-A0A9D4L374-F1
#
_entry.id   AF-A0A9D4L374-F1
#
_cell.length_a   1.000
_cell.length_b   1.000
_cell.length_c   1.000
_cell.angle_alpha   90.00
_cell.angle_beta   90.00
_cell.angle_gamma   90.00
#
_symmetry.space_group_name_H-M   'P 1'
#
loop_
_entity.id
_entity.type
_entity.pdbx_description
1 polymer ?
#
loop_
_entity_poly.entity_id
_entity_poly.type
_entity_poly.pdbx_seq_one_letter_code
_entity_poly.pdbx_strand_id
1 'polypeptide(L)'
;MNTVKELQREHLNQKKSNNNGRGNDRKEREQSSTEEQLKVNTDIVDTTERSDKTLIISDSILSGINRRGLNKNTHIKTLPGRTIKDIRLTLDTLDMTKYENVIIYIGGNDMVEGGDARKAYCEIKQLLH
;
A
#
# COMPACT_ATOMS: atom_id res chain seq x y z
N MET A 1 -12.48 23.37 -40.04
CA MET A 1 -13.55 22.79 -40.88
C MET A 1 -13.24 21.29 -40.98
N ASN A 2 -13.78 20.39 -40.13
CA ASN A 2 -15.17 19.90 -40.10
C ASN A 2 -15.64 19.57 -41.53
N THR A 3 -16.04 18.38 -41.95
CA THR A 3 -16.51 17.11 -41.33
C THR A 3 -16.58 16.10 -42.51
N VAL A 4 -16.61 14.77 -42.38
CA VAL A 4 -17.82 13.93 -42.54
C VAL A 4 -17.40 12.53 -43.05
N LYS A 5 -17.59 11.53 -42.18
CA LYS A 5 -18.32 10.25 -42.36
C LYS A 5 -18.01 9.36 -43.59
N GLU A 6 -17.55 8.13 -43.37
CA GLU A 6 -18.40 6.91 -43.21
C GLU A 6 -18.72 6.30 -44.58
N LEU A 7 -18.24 5.07 -44.85
CA LEU A 7 -18.98 3.97 -45.50
C LEU A 7 -18.09 2.79 -45.97
N GLN A 8 -18.67 1.58 -45.84
CA GLN A 8 -18.43 0.32 -46.57
C GLN A 8 -17.24 -0.55 -46.10
N ARG A 9 -17.43 -1.61 -45.29
CA ARG A 9 -18.11 -2.91 -45.53
C ARG A 9 -17.63 -3.67 -46.77
N GLU A 10 -17.42 -4.97 -46.56
CA GLU A 10 -17.18 -6.08 -47.50
C GLU A 10 -15.71 -6.43 -47.79
N HIS A 11 -15.22 -7.53 -47.18
CA HIS A 11 -14.87 -8.72 -47.95
C HIS A 11 -14.94 -10.00 -47.11
N LEU A 12 -15.59 -10.97 -47.76
CA LEU A 12 -15.93 -12.33 -47.43
C LEU A 12 -14.69 -13.25 -47.48
N ASN A 13 -14.57 -14.21 -46.55
CA ASN A 13 -14.27 -15.60 -46.96
C ASN A 13 -14.57 -16.65 -45.88
N GLN A 14 -15.23 -17.71 -46.35
CA GLN A 14 -15.79 -18.86 -45.64
C GLN A 14 -14.80 -20.03 -45.54
N LYS A 15 -14.91 -20.86 -44.49
CA LYS A 15 -14.89 -22.36 -44.53
C LYS A 15 -15.08 -22.90 -43.10
N LYS A 16 -16.28 -23.38 -42.75
CA LYS A 16 -16.75 -24.79 -42.74
C LYS A 16 -16.00 -25.71 -41.77
N SER A 17 -16.66 -26.15 -40.68
CA SER A 17 -17.10 -27.56 -40.55
C SER A 17 -18.11 -27.75 -39.42
N ASN A 18 -19.29 -28.26 -39.78
CA ASN A 18 -20.31 -28.86 -38.91
C ASN A 18 -19.95 -30.33 -38.64
N ASN A 19 -20.36 -30.90 -37.50
CA ASN A 19 -21.11 -32.16 -37.51
C ASN A 19 -21.83 -32.44 -36.18
N ASN A 20 -23.14 -32.70 -36.32
CA ASN A 20 -24.07 -33.21 -35.31
C ASN A 20 -23.95 -34.73 -35.19
N GLY A 21 -24.20 -35.26 -33.98
CA GLY A 21 -24.51 -36.68 -33.74
C GLY A 21 -25.63 -36.80 -32.69
N ARG A 22 -26.79 -37.31 -33.12
CA ARG A 22 -28.01 -37.60 -32.32
C ARG A 22 -27.94 -39.00 -31.69
N GLY A 23 -28.63 -39.22 -30.57
CA GLY A 23 -29.26 -40.52 -30.31
C GLY A 23 -29.53 -40.96 -28.85
N ASN A 24 -30.80 -40.81 -28.43
CA ASN A 24 -31.65 -41.71 -27.62
C ASN A 24 -31.64 -41.75 -26.07
N ASP A 25 -32.76 -41.26 -25.51
CA ASP A 25 -33.73 -41.92 -24.60
C ASP A 25 -33.28 -42.92 -23.51
N ARG A 26 -33.50 -42.56 -22.23
CA ARG A 26 -34.27 -43.37 -21.26
C ARG A 26 -34.55 -42.65 -19.92
N LYS A 27 -35.70 -43.01 -19.37
CA LYS A 27 -36.49 -42.50 -18.21
C LYS A 27 -35.81 -42.48 -16.84
N GLU A 28 -36.24 -41.48 -16.05
CA GLU A 28 -36.60 -41.46 -14.61
C GLU A 28 -35.83 -42.34 -13.61
N ARG A 29 -35.22 -41.68 -12.61
CA ARG A 29 -35.46 -42.02 -11.19
C ARG A 29 -35.08 -40.87 -10.26
N GLU A 30 -36.03 -40.56 -9.38
CA GLU A 30 -35.94 -39.59 -8.30
C GLU A 30 -35.09 -40.09 -7.10
N GLN A 31 -34.49 -39.09 -6.44
CA GLN A 31 -34.34 -38.88 -4.99
C GLN A 31 -33.25 -39.59 -4.15
N SER A 32 -32.67 -38.71 -3.30
CA SER A 32 -32.14 -38.92 -1.93
C SER A 32 -30.69 -39.41 -1.85
N SER A 33 -29.73 -38.80 -1.15
CA SER A 33 -29.80 -38.04 0.11
C SER A 33 -28.49 -37.30 0.40
N THR A 34 -28.60 -36.27 1.24
CA THR A 34 -27.60 -35.68 2.15
C THR A 34 -26.50 -34.79 1.57
N GLU A 35 -26.90 -33.52 1.42
CA GLU A 35 -26.15 -32.35 1.83
C GLU A 35 -25.47 -32.57 3.20
N GLU A 36 -24.16 -32.35 3.26
CA GLU A 36 -23.43 -31.51 4.22
C GLU A 36 -21.93 -31.81 4.07
N GLN A 37 -21.36 -31.35 2.95
CA GLN A 37 -19.92 -31.09 2.89
C GLN A 37 -19.65 -29.87 3.77
N LEU A 38 -19.31 -30.12 5.04
CA LEU A 38 -18.62 -29.16 5.91
C LEU A 38 -17.26 -28.82 5.28
N LYS A 39 -17.28 -27.97 4.24
CA LYS A 39 -16.15 -27.13 3.88
C LYS A 39 -16.05 -26.11 5.01
N VAL A 40 -15.29 -26.47 6.04
CA VAL A 40 -14.72 -25.49 6.94
C VAL A 40 -13.76 -24.68 6.07
N ASN A 41 -14.28 -23.64 5.43
CA ASN A 41 -13.48 -22.50 5.01
C ASN A 41 -12.90 -21.95 6.32
N THR A 42 -11.78 -22.54 6.73
CA THR A 42 -10.84 -21.84 7.56
C THR A 42 -10.28 -20.81 6.62
N ASP A 43 -11.00 -19.69 6.49
CA ASP A 43 -10.38 -18.45 6.10
C ASP A 43 -9.28 -18.27 7.13
N ILE A 44 -8.08 -18.75 6.78
CA ILE A 44 -6.85 -18.29 7.37
C ILE A 44 -6.90 -16.81 7.03
N VAL A 45 -7.49 -16.04 7.95
CA VAL A 45 -7.31 -14.60 7.98
C VAL A 45 -5.81 -14.47 8.05
N ASP A 46 -5.22 -14.10 6.92
CA ASP A 46 -3.83 -13.80 6.81
C ASP A 46 -3.60 -12.59 7.72
N THR A 47 -3.34 -12.87 8.99
CA THR A 47 -3.06 -11.86 10.02
C THR A 47 -1.68 -11.24 9.84
N THR A 48 -1.08 -11.35 8.65
CA THR A 48 0.32 -11.05 8.40
C THR A 48 0.61 -10.08 7.26
N GLU A 49 -0.37 -9.31 6.77
CA GLU A 49 -0.04 -8.00 6.18
C GLU A 49 0.24 -7.00 7.31
N ARG A 50 1.35 -7.21 8.04
CA ARG A 50 1.98 -6.13 8.78
C ARG A 50 2.30 -5.08 7.73
N SER A 51 1.62 -3.94 7.80
CA SER A 51 1.85 -2.89 6.81
C SER A 51 3.28 -2.41 7.00
N ASP A 52 4.16 -2.62 6.00
CA ASP A 52 5.55 -2.12 5.93
C ASP A 52 5.60 -0.57 5.85
N LYS A 53 4.77 0.11 6.63
CA LYS A 53 4.61 1.56 6.66
C LYS A 53 5.79 2.14 7.41
N THR A 54 6.55 2.97 6.71
CA THR A 54 7.69 3.67 7.25
C THR A 54 7.35 5.15 7.38
N LEU A 55 7.63 5.74 8.53
CA LEU A 55 7.55 7.18 8.74
C LEU A 55 8.95 7.77 8.79
N ILE A 56 9.23 8.75 7.94
CA ILE A 56 10.43 9.58 8.02
C ILE A 56 10.02 10.94 8.58
N ILE A 57 10.60 11.35 9.70
CA ILE A 57 10.41 12.68 10.29
C ILE A 57 11.76 13.41 10.30
N SER A 58 11.80 14.59 9.69
CA SER A 58 13.05 15.33 9.54
C SER A 58 12.82 16.83 9.43
N ASP A 59 13.92 17.59 9.43
CA ASP A 59 13.95 18.98 8.99
C ASP A 59 13.96 19.12 7.45
N SER A 60 14.35 20.30 6.94
CA SER A 60 14.47 20.59 5.51
C SER A 60 15.51 19.75 4.76
N ILE A 61 16.48 19.11 5.43
CA ILE A 61 17.54 18.33 4.74
C ILE A 61 16.92 17.19 3.92
N LEU A 62 15.85 16.57 4.41
CA LEU A 62 15.16 15.47 3.71
C LEU A 62 13.93 15.92 2.92
N SER A 63 13.65 17.21 2.76
CA SER A 63 12.47 17.67 2.01
C SER A 63 12.53 17.32 0.52
N GLY A 64 13.74 17.17 -0.03
CA GLY A 64 13.99 16.86 -1.43
C GLY A 64 14.37 15.40 -1.71
N ILE A 65 14.22 14.49 -0.74
CA ILE A 65 14.65 13.10 -0.92
C ILE A 65 13.88 12.42 -2.07
N ASN A 66 14.63 11.73 -2.95
CA ASN A 66 14.04 11.01 -4.08
C ASN A 66 13.27 9.77 -3.59
N ARG A 67 11.96 9.74 -3.88
CA ARG A 67 11.07 8.65 -3.43
C ARG A 67 11.21 7.36 -4.25
N ARG A 68 11.85 7.38 -5.42
CA ARG A 68 11.97 6.21 -6.31
C ARG A 68 12.70 5.02 -5.65
N GLY A 69 13.58 5.28 -4.68
CA GLY A 69 14.31 4.26 -3.92
C GLY A 69 13.70 3.90 -2.55
N LEU A 70 12.57 4.50 -2.19
CA LEU A 70 11.91 4.26 -0.90
C LEU A 70 10.80 3.23 -1.06
N ASN A 71 10.45 2.54 0.04
CA ASN A 71 9.27 1.69 0.08
C ASN A 71 8.04 2.54 -0.29
N LYS A 72 7.12 1.97 -1.09
CA LYS A 72 5.86 2.62 -1.51
C LYS A 72 5.04 3.14 -0.32
N ASN A 73 5.14 2.47 0.82
CA ASN A 73 4.44 2.82 2.06
C ASN A 73 5.24 3.78 2.96
N THR A 74 6.17 4.56 2.38
CA THR A 74 6.96 5.56 3.11
C THR A 74 6.25 6.92 3.15
N HIS A 75 5.88 7.34 4.36
CA HIS A 75 5.38 8.68 4.65
C HIS A 75 6.55 9.57 5.09
N ILE A 76 6.63 10.78 4.53
CA ILE A 76 7.70 11.73 4.84
C ILE A 76 7.06 12.99 5.41
N LYS A 77 7.46 13.38 6.61
CA LYS A 77 7.05 14.60 7.29
C LYS A 77 8.27 15.47 7.52
N THR A 78 8.43 16.51 6.73
CA THR A 78 9.52 17.49 6.87
C THR A 78 8.98 18.85 7.29
N LEU A 79 9.79 19.61 8.02
CA LEU A 79 9.51 20.99 8.42
C LEU A 79 10.83 21.78 8.43
N PRO A 80 10.95 22.92 7.72
CA PRO A 80 12.16 23.74 7.79
C PRO A 80 12.44 24.24 9.21
N GLY A 81 13.71 24.24 9.63
CA GLY A 81 14.12 24.69 10.97
C GLY A 81 13.68 23.77 12.11
N ARG A 82 13.18 22.56 11.80
CA ARG A 82 12.69 21.65 12.84
C ARG A 82 13.78 21.31 13.86
N THR A 83 13.38 21.33 15.12
CA THR A 83 14.20 21.00 16.30
C THR A 83 13.82 19.63 16.87
N ILE A 84 14.61 19.12 17.83
CA ILE A 84 14.27 17.88 18.56
C ILE A 84 12.93 18.03 19.30
N LYS A 85 12.64 19.22 19.84
CA LYS A 85 11.38 19.52 20.53
C LYS A 85 10.17 19.36 19.62
N ASP A 86 10.28 19.80 18.36
CA ASP A 86 9.20 19.67 17.38
C ASP A 86 8.92 18.21 16.99
N ILE A 87 9.97 17.37 17.00
CA ILE A 87 9.82 15.93 16.78
C ILE A 87 8.96 15.32 17.89
N ARG A 88 9.22 15.66 19.17
CA ARG A 88 8.41 15.17 20.29
C ARG A 88 6.93 15.50 20.08
N LEU A 89 6.61 16.76 19.81
CA LEU A 89 5.23 17.18 19.53
C LEU A 89 4.59 16.44 18.35
N THR A 90 5.39 16.13 17.32
CA THR A 90 4.93 15.37 16.16
C THR A 90 4.64 13.91 16.54
N LEU A 91 5.48 13.28 17.35
CA LEU A 91 5.30 11.91 17.80
C LEU A 91 4.09 11.77 18.75
N ASP A 92 3.90 12.73 19.65
CA ASP A 92 2.79 12.74 20.62
C ASP A 92 1.41 12.90 19.96
N THR A 93 1.36 13.48 18.76
CA THR A 93 0.11 13.78 18.03
C THR A 93 -0.19 12.78 16.92
N LEU A 94 0.78 11.95 16.53
CA LEU A 94 0.60 10.94 15.50
C LEU A 94 0.20 9.60 16.10
N ASP A 95 -0.71 8.92 15.42
CA ASP A 95 -1.00 7.51 15.71
C ASP A 95 0.17 6.64 15.21
N MET A 96 1.09 6.36 16.14
CA MET A 96 2.32 5.60 15.88
C MET A 96 2.05 4.11 15.62
N THR A 97 0.89 3.58 16.00
CA THR A 97 0.53 2.16 15.78
C THR A 97 0.42 1.79 14.30
N LYS A 98 0.27 2.81 13.43
CA LYS A 98 0.19 2.67 11.97
C LYS A 98 1.54 2.44 11.30
N TYR A 99 2.64 2.63 12.00
CA TYR A 99 3.98 2.59 11.42
C TYR A 99 4.78 1.46 12.05
N GLU A 100 5.41 0.65 11.20
CA GLU A 100 6.33 -0.39 11.65
C GLU A 100 7.73 0.17 11.86
N ASN A 101 8.12 1.12 11.01
CA ASN A 101 9.44 1.74 11.05
C ASN A 101 9.31 3.26 11.18
N VAL A 102 10.14 3.85 12.03
CA VAL A 102 10.24 5.30 12.19
C VAL A 102 11.70 5.69 12.06
N ILE A 103 11.99 6.57 11.10
CA ILE A 103 13.33 7.12 10.86
C ILE A 103 13.28 8.60 11.21
N ILE A 104 14.14 9.01 12.13
CA ILE A 104 14.23 10.40 12.59
C ILE A 104 15.61 10.94 12.21
N TYR A 105 15.63 12.05 11.48
CA TYR A 105 16.84 12.79 11.16
C TYR A 105 16.69 14.23 11.67
N ILE A 106 17.39 14.56 12.75
CA ILE A 106 17.22 15.82 13.47
C ILE A 106 18.51 16.20 14.22
N GLY A 107 18.56 17.40 14.77
CA GLY A 107 19.66 17.89 15.60
C GLY A 107 20.49 18.97 14.93
N GLY A 108 20.46 19.08 13.60
CA GLY A 108 21.21 20.11 12.86
C GLY A 108 20.87 21.52 13.32
N ASN A 109 19.58 21.87 13.37
CA ASN A 109 19.13 23.19 13.81
C ASN A 109 19.38 23.43 15.30
N ASP A 110 19.24 22.40 16.14
CA ASP A 110 19.54 22.48 17.58
C ASP A 110 21.02 22.82 17.85
N MET A 111 21.94 22.40 16.98
CA MET A 111 23.37 22.70 17.10
C MET A 111 23.74 24.12 16.62
N VAL A 112 23.06 24.64 15.59
CA VAL A 112 23.38 25.94 14.99
C VAL A 112 23.10 27.10 15.96
N GLU A 113 22.19 26.94 16.91
CA GLU A 113 21.86 27.94 17.94
C GLU A 113 22.79 27.89 19.17
N GLY A 114 24.01 27.37 19.02
CA GLY A 114 24.95 27.20 20.13
C GLY A 114 24.57 26.07 21.09
N GLY A 115 23.79 25.10 20.61
CA GLY A 115 23.34 23.96 21.40
C GLY A 115 24.46 23.02 21.81
N ASP A 116 24.33 22.47 23.01
CA ASP A 116 25.21 21.43 23.53
C ASP A 116 24.83 20.07 22.92
N ALA A 117 25.77 19.44 22.21
CA ALA A 117 25.59 18.11 21.63
C ALA A 117 25.19 17.05 22.68
N ARG A 118 25.66 17.18 23.92
CA ARG A 118 25.24 16.28 25.01
C ARG A 118 23.78 16.50 25.39
N LYS A 119 23.31 17.74 25.43
CA LYS A 119 21.90 18.06 25.67
C LYS A 119 21.02 17.49 24.55
N ALA A 120 21.39 17.72 23.28
CA ALA A 120 20.67 17.18 22.15
C ALA A 120 20.61 15.64 22.17
N TYR A 121 21.72 14.97 22.51
CA TYR A 121 21.74 13.53 22.69
C TYR A 121 20.77 13.06 23.80
N CYS A 122 20.77 13.74 24.95
CA CYS A 122 19.85 13.43 26.04
C CYS A 122 18.38 13.58 25.62
N GLU A 123 18.06 14.65 24.89
CA GLU A 123 16.70 14.89 24.38
C GLU A 123 16.29 13.83 23.34
N ILE A 124 17.16 13.48 22.39
CA ILE A 124 16.90 12.40 21.43
C ILE A 124 16.69 11.07 22.16
N LYS A 125 17.50 10.77 23.18
CA LYS A 125 17.35 9.54 23.97
C LYS A 125 15.98 9.47 24.65
N GLN A 126 15.45 10.60 25.11
CA GLN A 126 14.10 10.69 25.69
C GLN A 126 12.96 10.55 24.67
N LEU A 127 13.24 10.56 23.36
CA LEU A 127 12.24 10.24 22.34
C LEU A 127 12.05 8.72 22.14
N LEU A 128 13.02 7.92 22.58
CA LEU A 128 13.07 6.47 22.35
C LEU A 128 12.52 5.65 23.53
N HIS A 129 12.12 6.31 24.62
CA HIS A 129 11.62 5.72 25.86
C HIS A 129 10.26 6.33 26.20
#